data_AF-A0A1I7Z6I8-F1
#
_entry.id   AF-A0A1I7Z6I8-F1
#
_cell.length_a   1.000
_cell.length_b   1.000
_cell.length_c   1.000
_cell.angle_alpha   90.00
_cell.angle_beta   90.00
_cell.angle_gamma   90.00
#
_symmetry.space_group_name_H-M   'P 1'
#
loop_
_entity.id
_entity.type
_entity.pdbx_description
1 polymer ?
#
loop_
_entity_poly.entity_id
_entity_poly.type
_entity_poly.pdbx_seq_one_letter_code
_entity_poly.pdbx_strand_id
1 'polypeptide(L)'
;MLELPLLLLLITGVSGCARMVPPGGVTKPDRVESSPCRMLGLPLLLLLSTEVSGCARMVPPGGVTKPVDRSKTTTTTTTTTTTTTTTTTTTEPTCTTTTPKTPNFNFNGRNFIMFRDPKSSVKYYPTSELFAKIEVYKNFINVEATDAVKNKKGYGVYCGDEAPICLCNKQLICEKQKMKSSDSAENNAGIRLDCGSGGCMVNAYNGFSGSTKLASDVHYISCDVCANELLLDASDASEPCVPSLDDLENSEPVLPCPPLKGKVVNKLVVDYTIPFYYSMLSQATRCRYPQGDVISFEHLDTGSSKDLVRFSQSCIRTASGEYYTFHGHTFRIVNNCPEGKCSLVAVIQQNGIITPVNGGHTYTYDGQGPPASPHWFQNEKAFLQNVVSVTRGDTGSCPPKLCEDPSKNTC
;
A
#
# COMPACT_ATOMS: atom_id res chain seq x y z
N MET A 1 33.20 -49.54 -17.84
CA MET A 1 32.00 -50.36 -17.66
C MET A 1 30.96 -49.52 -16.93
N LEU A 2 29.76 -49.50 -17.49
CA LEU A 2 28.55 -48.74 -17.14
C LEU A 2 28.60 -47.21 -17.30
N GLU A 3 28.35 -46.78 -18.53
CA GLU A 3 27.65 -45.55 -18.84
C GLU A 3 26.15 -45.71 -18.58
N LEU A 4 25.51 -44.67 -18.06
CA LEU A 4 24.06 -44.58 -17.83
C LEU A 4 23.53 -43.40 -18.67
N PRO A 5 22.65 -43.61 -19.67
CA PRO A 5 22.12 -42.50 -20.44
C PRO A 5 20.91 -41.89 -19.72
N LEU A 6 20.96 -40.58 -19.50
CA LEU A 6 19.86 -39.77 -18.98
C LEU A 6 18.86 -39.51 -20.13
N LEU A 7 17.67 -40.08 -20.00
CA LEU A 7 16.55 -39.91 -20.92
C LEU A 7 15.93 -38.52 -20.75
N LEU A 8 16.12 -37.63 -21.73
CA LEU A 8 15.48 -36.32 -21.79
C LEU A 8 14.12 -36.46 -22.50
N LEU A 9 13.03 -36.33 -21.75
CA LEU A 9 11.66 -36.33 -22.30
C LEU A 9 11.27 -34.89 -22.65
N LEU A 10 11.36 -34.53 -23.94
CA LEU A 10 10.79 -33.31 -24.51
C LEU A 10 9.32 -33.57 -24.87
N ILE A 11 8.40 -32.97 -24.13
CA ILE A 11 6.98 -32.93 -24.51
C ILE A 11 6.74 -31.61 -25.25
N THR A 12 6.75 -31.66 -26.58
CA THR A 12 6.23 -30.57 -27.44
C THR A 12 4.80 -30.89 -27.82
N GLY A 13 3.84 -30.24 -27.16
CA GLY A 13 2.44 -30.25 -27.56
C GLY A 13 2.21 -29.26 -28.71
N VAL A 14 2.20 -29.75 -29.94
CA VAL A 14 1.78 -28.99 -31.13
C VAL A 14 0.38 -29.46 -31.51
N SER A 15 -0.62 -28.62 -31.27
CA SER A 15 -2.00 -28.83 -31.76
C SER A 15 -2.07 -28.38 -33.22
N GLY A 16 -1.90 -29.35 -34.13
CA GLY A 16 -2.11 -29.15 -35.57
C GLY A 16 -3.59 -29.30 -35.95
N CYS A 17 -4.12 -28.30 -36.66
CA CYS A 17 -5.29 -28.48 -37.53
C CYS A 17 -4.77 -28.66 -38.96
N ALA A 18 -4.98 -29.86 -39.51
CA ALA A 18 -4.64 -30.21 -40.87
C ALA A 18 -5.65 -29.58 -41.86
N ARG A 19 -5.14 -28.99 -42.95
CA ARG A 19 -5.85 -28.87 -44.22
C ARG A 19 -4.92 -29.33 -45.34
N MET A 20 -5.34 -30.40 -46.03
CA MET A 20 -4.76 -30.90 -47.27
C MET A 20 -5.01 -29.90 -48.42
N VAL A 21 -4.00 -29.65 -49.24
CA VAL A 21 -4.10 -29.07 -50.59
C VAL A 21 -3.21 -29.90 -51.52
N PRO A 22 -3.67 -30.34 -52.70
CA PRO A 22 -2.91 -31.19 -53.62
C PRO A 22 -1.86 -30.41 -54.42
N PRO A 23 -0.87 -31.10 -55.05
CA PRO A 23 0.31 -30.47 -55.62
C PRO A 23 0.08 -30.04 -57.08
N GLY A 24 0.65 -28.90 -57.46
CA GLY A 24 0.73 -28.50 -58.86
C GLY A 24 1.65 -27.31 -59.10
N GLY A 25 2.66 -27.52 -59.95
CA GLY A 25 3.07 -26.56 -60.96
C GLY A 25 4.12 -25.50 -60.60
N VAL A 26 5.33 -25.72 -61.09
CA VAL A 26 6.41 -24.73 -61.25
C VAL A 26 6.02 -23.69 -62.32
N THR A 27 6.15 -22.39 -62.02
CA THR A 27 6.76 -21.37 -62.91
C THR A 27 7.05 -20.08 -62.11
N LYS A 28 8.14 -19.41 -62.50
CA LYS A 28 8.69 -18.17 -61.95
C LYS A 28 8.45 -17.03 -62.98
N PRO A 29 8.86 -15.79 -62.68
CA PRO A 29 8.10 -14.74 -62.01
C PRO A 29 7.59 -13.69 -63.02
N ASP A 30 6.69 -12.81 -62.60
CA ASP A 30 6.77 -11.43 -63.09
C ASP A 30 6.25 -10.39 -62.10
N ARG A 31 6.86 -9.23 -62.30
CA ARG A 31 6.93 -8.02 -61.49
C ARG A 31 5.63 -7.19 -61.62
N VAL A 32 5.48 -6.24 -60.70
CA VAL A 32 4.80 -4.94 -60.84
C VAL A 32 3.49 -4.75 -60.06
N GLU A 33 3.52 -3.61 -59.36
CA GLU A 33 2.45 -2.71 -58.93
C GLU A 33 1.82 -2.81 -57.54
N SER A 34 2.10 -1.72 -56.81
CA SER A 34 1.63 -1.28 -55.52
C SER A 34 0.30 -0.51 -55.61
N SER A 35 -0.49 -0.65 -54.54
CA SER A 35 -1.60 0.22 -54.08
C SER A 35 -2.99 -0.02 -54.70
N PRO A 36 -4.09 0.39 -54.03
CA PRO A 36 -4.40 0.37 -52.60
C PRO A 36 -5.69 -0.44 -52.32
N CYS A 37 -5.77 -1.17 -51.18
CA CYS A 37 -6.99 -1.88 -50.81
C CYS A 37 -8.06 -0.93 -50.26
N ARG A 38 -9.14 -0.85 -51.03
CA ARG A 38 -10.46 -0.36 -50.67
C ARG A 38 -11.10 -1.19 -49.53
N MET A 39 -11.90 -0.48 -48.75
CA MET A 39 -12.95 -1.00 -47.89
C MET A 39 -13.98 -1.86 -48.65
N LEU A 40 -14.32 -2.99 -48.05
CA LEU A 40 -15.56 -3.79 -48.13
C LEU A 40 -15.39 -4.81 -46.99
N GLY A 41 -16.18 -4.82 -45.92
CA GLY A 41 -17.62 -4.86 -45.88
C GLY A 41 -17.98 -6.21 -45.25
N LEU A 42 -18.52 -6.23 -44.03
CA LEU A 42 -19.20 -7.39 -43.45
C LEU A 42 -20.14 -6.91 -42.33
N PRO A 43 -21.22 -7.64 -42.03
CA PRO A 43 -22.54 -7.05 -41.95
C PRO A 43 -23.08 -6.99 -40.52
N LEU A 44 -24.05 -6.08 -40.40
CA LEU A 44 -25.18 -6.04 -39.50
C LEU A 44 -25.64 -7.44 -39.04
N LEU A 45 -25.55 -7.73 -37.74
CA LEU A 45 -26.27 -8.84 -37.11
C LEU A 45 -27.30 -8.29 -36.14
N LEU A 46 -28.55 -8.72 -36.34
CA LEU A 46 -29.77 -8.30 -35.67
C LEU A 46 -29.77 -8.55 -34.16
N LEU A 47 -30.36 -7.58 -33.46
CA LEU A 47 -30.90 -7.67 -32.11
C LEU A 47 -32.04 -8.70 -32.05
N LEU A 48 -31.98 -9.59 -31.05
CA LEU A 48 -33.14 -10.30 -30.53
C LEU A 48 -33.30 -9.89 -29.06
N SER A 49 -34.18 -8.93 -28.81
CA SER A 49 -34.71 -8.60 -27.49
C SER A 49 -35.80 -9.60 -27.12
N THR A 50 -35.63 -10.32 -26.02
CA THR A 50 -36.70 -11.09 -25.38
C THR A 50 -37.28 -10.27 -24.24
N GLU A 51 -38.56 -9.92 -24.39
CA GLU A 51 -39.36 -9.31 -23.33
C GLU A 51 -39.71 -10.36 -22.28
N VAL A 52 -39.32 -10.12 -21.03
CA VAL A 52 -39.85 -10.85 -19.87
C VAL A 52 -40.79 -9.90 -19.13
N SER A 53 -42.09 -10.10 -19.37
CA SER A 53 -43.18 -9.45 -18.65
C SER A 53 -43.32 -10.08 -17.27
N GLY A 54 -42.84 -9.38 -16.25
CA GLY A 54 -42.99 -9.75 -14.84
C GLY A 54 -44.18 -9.03 -14.20
N CYS A 55 -45.21 -9.79 -13.86
CA CYS A 55 -46.44 -9.32 -13.21
C CYS A 55 -46.17 -8.68 -11.83
N ALA A 56 -46.56 -7.41 -11.68
CA ALA A 56 -46.68 -6.76 -10.37
C ALA A 56 -47.96 -7.25 -9.67
N ARG A 57 -47.83 -7.91 -8.51
CA ARG A 57 -48.93 -8.18 -7.58
C ARG A 57 -49.10 -6.99 -6.65
N MET A 58 -50.25 -6.31 -6.75
CA MET A 58 -50.74 -5.37 -5.74
C MET A 58 -51.13 -6.13 -4.46
N VAL A 59 -50.62 -5.67 -3.33
CA VAL A 59 -51.04 -6.07 -1.97
C VAL A 59 -52.01 -5.00 -1.45
N PRO A 60 -53.14 -5.36 -0.82
CA PRO A 60 -54.13 -4.40 -0.32
C PRO A 60 -53.67 -3.69 0.97
N PRO A 61 -54.08 -2.44 1.22
CA PRO A 61 -53.77 -1.74 2.47
C PRO A 61 -54.67 -2.24 3.59
N GLY A 62 -54.04 -2.82 4.63
CA GLY A 62 -54.69 -3.20 5.87
C GLY A 62 -54.64 -2.09 6.92
N GLY A 63 -55.71 -2.02 7.73
CA GLY A 63 -55.61 -1.82 9.17
C GLY A 63 -55.49 -0.39 9.70
N VAL A 64 -56.64 0.27 9.84
CA VAL A 64 -56.79 1.40 10.78
C VAL A 64 -56.74 0.85 12.20
N THR A 65 -55.73 1.26 12.99
CA THR A 65 -55.74 1.12 14.45
C THR A 65 -55.68 2.49 15.09
N LYS A 66 -56.62 2.72 16.03
CA LYS A 66 -56.78 3.95 16.82
C LYS A 66 -55.59 4.14 17.77
N PRO A 67 -55.18 5.39 18.08
CA PRO A 67 -54.29 5.64 19.19
C PRO A 67 -55.04 5.50 20.52
N VAL A 68 -54.50 4.66 21.40
CA VAL A 68 -54.87 4.59 22.82
C VAL A 68 -54.09 5.68 23.54
N ASP A 69 -54.83 6.61 24.13
CA ASP A 69 -54.32 7.69 24.95
C ASP A 69 -53.85 7.12 26.31
N ARG A 70 -52.55 7.21 26.58
CA ARG A 70 -51.96 6.78 27.85
C ARG A 70 -51.39 8.00 28.57
N SER A 71 -52.25 8.61 29.37
CA SER A 71 -51.88 9.63 30.34
C SER A 71 -50.77 9.08 31.25
N LYS A 72 -49.59 9.69 31.20
CA LYS A 72 -48.43 9.36 32.05
C LYS A 72 -48.33 10.42 33.15
N THR A 73 -48.57 10.00 34.38
CA THR A 73 -48.34 10.78 35.59
C THR A 73 -46.85 11.02 35.76
N THR A 74 -46.42 12.28 35.77
CA THR A 74 -45.04 12.70 36.04
C THR A 74 -44.87 12.85 37.55
N THR A 75 -44.10 11.95 38.16
CA THR A 75 -43.64 12.10 39.56
C THR A 75 -42.28 12.78 39.54
N THR A 76 -42.24 14.04 39.96
CA THR A 76 -41.01 14.82 40.13
C THR A 76 -40.29 14.37 41.39
N THR A 77 -39.12 13.75 41.24
CA THR A 77 -38.22 13.44 42.37
C THR A 77 -37.09 14.47 42.35
N THR A 78 -37.01 15.29 43.40
CA THR A 78 -35.95 16.29 43.58
C THR A 78 -34.73 15.61 44.19
N THR A 79 -33.67 15.42 43.40
CA THR A 79 -32.37 14.93 43.89
C THR A 79 -31.48 16.13 44.21
N THR A 80 -31.14 16.30 45.48
CA THR A 80 -30.19 17.33 45.93
C THR A 80 -28.75 16.86 45.68
N THR A 81 -28.10 17.40 44.67
CA THR A 81 -26.69 17.12 44.37
C THR A 81 -25.79 17.96 45.28
N THR A 82 -24.99 17.30 46.13
CA THR A 82 -23.97 17.96 46.94
C THR A 82 -22.67 18.03 46.13
N THR A 83 -22.32 19.22 45.65
CA THR A 83 -21.07 19.46 44.89
C THR A 83 -19.91 19.58 45.87
N THR A 84 -19.03 18.57 45.91
CA THR A 84 -17.75 18.63 46.62
C THR A 84 -16.69 19.11 45.64
N THR A 85 -16.20 20.34 45.83
CA THR A 85 -15.13 20.91 45.00
C THR A 85 -13.78 20.45 45.54
N THR A 86 -13.20 19.42 44.92
CA THR A 86 -11.81 19.01 45.18
C THR A 86 -10.88 19.86 44.32
N THR A 87 -10.09 20.72 44.95
CA THR A 87 -9.06 21.53 44.28
C THR A 87 -7.82 20.66 44.06
N THR A 88 -7.73 20.00 42.90
CA THR A 88 -6.54 19.25 42.50
C THR A 88 -5.49 20.24 42.00
N THR A 89 -4.40 20.41 42.75
CA THR A 89 -3.24 21.20 42.32
C THR A 89 -2.46 20.38 41.29
N THR A 90 -2.74 20.61 40.01
CA THR A 90 -2.00 19.99 38.90
C THR A 90 -0.64 20.68 38.78
N THR A 91 0.42 19.99 39.21
CA THR A 91 1.80 20.47 39.00
C THR A 91 2.15 20.18 37.54
N GLU A 92 2.45 21.21 36.75
CA GLU A 92 2.91 21.03 35.36
C GLU A 92 4.19 20.18 35.33
N PRO A 93 4.25 19.12 34.51
CA PRO A 93 5.46 18.32 34.37
C PRO A 93 6.58 19.22 33.82
N THR A 94 7.73 19.24 34.50
CA THR A 94 8.91 19.96 34.03
C THR A 94 9.59 19.14 32.94
N CYS A 95 9.46 19.59 31.70
CA CYS A 95 9.98 18.89 30.53
C CYS A 95 11.48 19.11 30.40
N THR A 96 12.25 18.07 30.72
CA THR A 96 13.70 18.13 30.59
C THR A 96 14.03 17.94 29.11
N THR A 97 14.37 19.01 28.40
CA THR A 97 14.75 18.95 26.99
C THR A 97 16.12 18.28 26.86
N THR A 98 16.18 16.95 26.86
CA THR A 98 17.39 16.24 26.46
C THR A 98 17.63 16.50 24.98
N THR A 99 18.68 17.28 24.68
CA THR A 99 19.16 17.44 23.31
C THR A 99 19.46 16.06 22.74
N PRO A 100 18.83 15.63 21.63
CA PRO A 100 19.11 14.36 21.00
C PRO A 100 20.60 14.29 20.67
N LYS A 101 21.32 13.31 21.22
CA LYS A 101 22.70 13.06 20.83
C LYS A 101 22.66 12.35 19.49
N THR A 102 23.23 12.98 18.46
CA THR A 102 23.42 12.33 17.17
C THR A 102 24.28 11.08 17.38
N PRO A 103 23.75 9.87 17.13
CA PRO A 103 24.56 8.66 17.18
C PRO A 103 25.74 8.76 16.22
N ASN A 104 26.92 8.31 16.66
CA ASN A 104 28.09 8.23 15.80
C ASN A 104 28.06 6.89 15.04
N PHE A 105 27.77 6.93 13.74
CA PHE A 105 27.78 5.75 12.90
C PHE A 105 29.16 5.52 12.29
N ASN A 106 29.68 4.31 12.46
CA ASN A 106 30.86 3.88 11.74
C ASN A 106 30.43 3.31 10.38
N PHE A 107 30.59 4.09 9.32
CA PHE A 107 30.29 3.63 7.97
C PHE A 107 31.44 2.83 7.38
N ASN A 108 31.18 1.57 7.04
CA ASN A 108 32.18 0.63 6.51
C ASN A 108 32.04 0.40 4.99
N GLY A 109 31.25 1.24 4.32
CA GLY A 109 30.92 1.12 2.89
C GLY A 109 29.82 0.10 2.58
N ARG A 110 29.27 -0.60 3.59
CA ARG A 110 28.17 -1.58 3.45
C ARG A 110 26.90 -1.12 4.13
N ASN A 111 27.00 -0.21 5.08
CA ASN A 111 25.88 0.32 5.82
C ASN A 111 25.46 1.70 5.36
N PHE A 112 24.17 1.97 5.49
CA PHE A 112 23.54 3.24 5.16
C PHE A 112 22.29 3.45 6.02
N ILE A 113 21.83 4.69 6.07
CA ILE A 113 20.67 5.10 6.85
C ILE A 113 19.53 5.42 5.88
N MET A 114 18.34 4.94 6.20
CA MET A 114 17.11 5.38 5.56
C MET A 114 16.23 6.11 6.57
N PHE A 115 15.73 7.28 6.20
CA PHE A 115 14.82 8.04 7.06
C PHE A 115 13.41 7.45 7.03
N ARG A 116 12.74 7.50 8.17
CA ARG A 116 11.32 7.16 8.34
C ARG A 116 10.51 8.27 9.00
N ASP A 117 11.09 9.47 9.05
CA ASP A 117 10.39 10.68 9.49
C ASP A 117 9.13 10.90 8.64
N PRO A 118 7.99 11.32 9.19
CA PRO A 118 6.79 11.61 8.39
C PRO A 118 7.07 12.57 7.23
N LYS A 119 7.93 13.58 7.40
CA LYS A 119 8.32 14.51 6.32
C LYS A 119 9.21 13.85 5.26
N SER A 120 9.88 12.74 5.58
CA SER A 120 10.95 12.16 4.78
C SER A 120 10.98 10.62 4.80
N SER A 121 9.80 9.99 4.74
CA SER A 121 9.67 8.55 4.93
C SER A 121 10.08 7.78 3.68
N VAL A 122 11.22 7.10 3.75
CA VAL A 122 11.70 6.15 2.75
C VAL A 122 11.02 4.81 2.97
N LYS A 123 10.56 4.22 1.87
CA LYS A 123 9.90 2.92 1.90
C LYS A 123 10.73 1.87 1.19
N TYR A 124 10.58 0.62 1.62
CA TYR A 124 11.40 -0.51 1.16
C TYR A 124 10.66 -1.85 1.36
N TYR A 125 11.06 -2.87 0.62
CA TYR A 125 10.55 -4.23 0.84
C TYR A 125 11.34 -4.92 1.97
N PRO A 126 10.74 -5.22 3.13
CA PRO A 126 11.48 -5.73 4.29
C PRO A 126 12.10 -7.11 4.05
N THR A 127 11.51 -7.91 3.14
CA THR A 127 12.03 -9.23 2.73
C THR A 127 13.04 -9.15 1.59
N SER A 128 13.50 -7.95 1.25
CA SER A 128 14.52 -7.76 0.21
C SER A 128 15.81 -8.46 0.63
N GLU A 129 16.40 -9.24 -0.28
CA GLU A 129 17.71 -9.86 -0.05
C GLU A 129 18.81 -8.82 0.16
N LEU A 130 18.59 -7.54 -0.14
CA LEU A 130 19.55 -6.46 0.12
C LEU A 130 19.99 -6.40 1.58
N PHE A 131 19.10 -6.73 2.52
CA PHE A 131 19.32 -6.43 3.94
C PHE A 131 19.90 -7.63 4.68
N ALA A 132 21.16 -7.51 5.11
CA ALA A 132 21.78 -8.46 6.05
C ALA A 132 21.27 -8.22 7.48
N LYS A 133 21.15 -6.94 7.86
CA LYS A 133 20.70 -6.50 9.17
C LYS A 133 19.95 -5.17 9.05
N ILE A 134 18.87 -5.02 9.82
CA ILE A 134 18.12 -3.79 9.95
C ILE A 134 17.98 -3.47 11.44
N GLU A 135 18.44 -2.30 11.85
CA GLU A 135 18.16 -1.72 13.16
C GLU A 135 17.20 -0.56 13.00
N VAL A 136 16.11 -0.59 13.76
CA VAL A 136 15.02 0.38 13.64
C VAL A 136 15.06 1.34 14.82
N TYR A 137 15.18 2.62 14.52
CA TYR A 137 15.13 3.71 15.49
C TYR A 137 13.86 4.54 15.26
N LYS A 138 13.62 5.54 16.10
CA LYS A 138 12.41 6.36 16.05
C LYS A 138 12.15 7.00 14.69
N ASN A 139 13.12 7.70 14.11
CA ASN A 139 12.93 8.39 12.83
C ASN A 139 13.87 7.96 11.69
N PHE A 140 14.68 6.93 11.90
CA PHE A 140 15.48 6.32 10.84
C PHE A 140 15.69 4.82 11.05
N ILE A 141 16.23 4.16 10.04
CA ILE A 141 16.72 2.78 10.12
C ILE A 141 18.18 2.74 9.68
N ASN A 142 19.00 1.99 10.42
CA ASN A 142 20.37 1.66 10.04
C ASN A 142 20.35 0.30 9.35
N VAL A 143 20.86 0.25 8.14
CA VAL A 143 20.82 -0.94 7.29
C VAL A 143 22.22 -1.36 6.95
N GLU A 144 22.49 -2.65 7.08
CA GLU A 144 23.70 -3.30 6.57
C GLU A 144 23.36 -4.12 5.32
N ALA A 145 24.00 -3.81 4.20
CA ALA A 145 23.81 -4.54 2.96
C ALA A 145 24.55 -5.89 2.97
N THR A 146 23.91 -6.94 2.45
CA THR A 146 24.54 -8.27 2.33
C THR A 146 25.50 -8.37 1.14
N ASP A 147 26.53 -9.21 1.28
CA ASP A 147 27.40 -9.59 0.16
C ASP A 147 26.67 -10.41 -0.92
N ALA A 148 25.57 -11.07 -0.57
CA ALA A 148 24.79 -11.88 -1.51
C ALA A 148 24.18 -11.04 -2.66
N VAL A 149 24.06 -9.71 -2.48
CA VAL A 149 23.57 -8.78 -3.50
C VAL A 149 24.67 -7.96 -4.18
N LYS A 150 25.95 -8.31 -3.94
CA LYS A 150 27.08 -7.64 -4.59
C LYS A 150 26.87 -7.59 -6.10
N ASN A 151 26.92 -6.38 -6.65
CA ASN A 151 26.73 -6.08 -8.08
C ASN A 151 25.38 -6.58 -8.67
N LYS A 152 24.41 -6.99 -7.83
CA LYS A 152 23.08 -7.43 -8.28
C LYS A 152 22.13 -6.23 -8.43
N LYS A 153 21.16 -6.39 -9.33
CA LYS A 153 20.09 -5.41 -9.58
C LYS A 153 18.77 -5.89 -8.97
N GLY A 154 17.77 -5.01 -8.91
CA GLY A 154 16.41 -5.36 -8.53
C GLY A 154 16.02 -4.99 -7.09
N TYR A 155 16.95 -4.43 -6.32
CA TYR A 155 16.68 -3.96 -4.96
C TYR A 155 16.68 -2.44 -4.91
N GLY A 156 15.84 -1.87 -4.07
CA GLY A 156 15.80 -0.44 -3.94
C GLY A 156 14.79 0.08 -2.94
N VAL A 157 14.63 1.39 -3.01
CA VAL A 157 13.88 2.22 -2.09
C VAL A 157 13.02 3.19 -2.88
N TYR A 158 11.97 3.72 -2.27
CA TYR A 158 11.03 4.61 -2.96
C TYR A 158 10.50 5.72 -2.04
N CYS A 159 10.18 6.87 -2.66
CA CYS A 159 9.68 8.08 -2.00
C CYS A 159 8.23 8.44 -2.33
N GLY A 160 7.55 7.59 -3.12
CA GLY A 160 6.21 7.87 -3.64
C GLY A 160 6.21 8.89 -4.79
N ASP A 161 5.03 9.20 -5.30
CA ASP A 161 4.87 9.79 -6.64
C ASP A 161 5.33 11.26 -6.76
N GLU A 162 5.47 11.98 -5.66
CA GLU A 162 5.66 13.45 -5.68
C GLU A 162 6.98 13.92 -5.06
N ALA A 163 7.62 13.10 -4.22
CA ALA A 163 8.82 13.50 -3.48
C ALA A 163 10.10 13.09 -4.22
N PRO A 164 11.05 14.02 -4.48
CA PRO A 164 12.37 13.65 -4.97
C PRO A 164 13.09 12.79 -3.92
N ILE A 165 13.95 11.88 -4.38
CA ILE A 165 14.82 11.15 -3.46
C ILE A 165 16.07 11.99 -3.15
N CYS A 166 16.38 12.13 -1.87
CA CYS A 166 17.59 12.75 -1.37
C CYS A 166 18.63 11.67 -1.09
N LEU A 167 19.78 11.77 -1.75
CA LEU A 167 20.92 10.87 -1.57
C LEU A 167 22.10 11.66 -1.03
N CYS A 168 22.63 11.27 0.13
CA CYS A 168 23.74 11.98 0.75
C CYS A 168 24.90 11.04 1.06
N ASN A 169 26.13 11.57 0.97
CA ASN A 169 27.33 10.88 1.43
C ASN A 169 27.53 11.04 2.95
N LYS A 170 28.63 10.50 3.48
CA LYS A 170 28.94 10.55 4.92
C LYS A 170 29.13 11.97 5.46
N GLN A 171 29.53 12.93 4.62
CA GLN A 171 29.65 14.34 4.99
C GLN A 171 28.33 15.11 4.87
N LEU A 172 27.21 14.40 4.64
CA LEU A 172 25.88 15.00 4.43
C LEU A 172 25.84 15.97 3.23
N ILE A 173 26.72 15.77 2.25
CA ILE A 173 26.59 16.43 0.95
C ILE A 173 25.50 15.68 0.20
N CYS A 174 24.35 16.35 0.03
CA CYS A 174 23.12 15.76 -0.47
C CYS A 174 22.79 16.22 -1.89
N GLU A 175 22.25 15.30 -2.70
CA GLU A 175 21.69 15.61 -4.01
C GLU A 175 20.23 15.16 -4.08
N LYS A 176 19.35 16.09 -4.50
CA LYS A 176 17.94 15.78 -4.80
C LYS A 176 17.82 15.25 -6.22
N GLN A 177 17.47 13.98 -6.34
CA GLN A 177 17.27 13.33 -7.63
C GLN A 177 15.78 13.34 -7.97
N LYS A 178 15.40 14.12 -9.00
CA LYS A 178 14.10 13.97 -9.65
C LYS A 178 14.22 12.89 -10.72
N MET A 179 13.52 11.79 -10.52
CA MET A 179 13.59 10.67 -11.45
C MET A 179 12.88 11.05 -12.75
N LYS A 180 13.59 10.95 -13.88
CA LYS A 180 13.04 11.15 -15.22
C LYS A 180 12.26 9.90 -15.61
N SER A 181 11.12 9.66 -14.99
CA SER A 181 10.22 8.60 -15.43
C SER A 181 9.27 9.17 -16.47
N SER A 182 9.55 8.93 -17.76
CA SER A 182 8.54 9.08 -18.82
C SER A 182 7.36 8.12 -18.62
N ASP A 183 7.58 7.05 -17.85
CA ASP A 183 6.60 6.00 -17.57
C ASP A 183 6.14 6.06 -16.11
N SER A 184 5.82 7.26 -15.60
CA SER A 184 4.91 7.60 -14.47
C SER A 184 4.85 6.78 -13.15
N ALA A 185 5.54 5.66 -12.97
CA ALA A 185 5.17 4.72 -11.92
C ALA A 185 6.04 4.81 -10.67
N GLU A 186 7.34 5.11 -10.76
CA GLU A 186 8.20 4.90 -9.59
C GLU A 186 9.33 5.94 -9.50
N ASN A 187 9.22 6.90 -8.57
CA ASN A 187 10.38 7.63 -8.02
C ASN A 187 11.15 6.67 -7.10
N ASN A 188 11.91 5.75 -7.71
CA ASN A 188 12.58 4.66 -7.01
C ASN A 188 14.09 4.63 -7.29
N ALA A 189 14.90 4.55 -6.25
CA ALA A 189 16.34 4.34 -6.42
C ALA A 189 16.68 2.87 -6.25
N GLY A 190 17.36 2.30 -7.24
CA GLY A 190 18.01 1.01 -7.07
C GLY A 190 19.23 1.15 -6.17
N ILE A 191 19.28 0.42 -5.06
CA ILE A 191 20.40 0.45 -4.11
C ILE A 191 21.25 -0.79 -4.33
N ARG A 192 22.57 -0.60 -4.51
CA ARG A 192 23.50 -1.68 -4.82
C ARG A 192 24.77 -1.58 -4.01
N LEU A 193 25.28 -2.73 -3.62
CA LEU A 193 26.63 -2.87 -3.08
C LEU A 193 27.59 -3.18 -4.22
N ASP A 194 28.34 -2.17 -4.67
CA ASP A 194 29.38 -2.35 -5.69
C ASP A 194 30.70 -2.61 -4.97
N CYS A 195 31.36 -3.74 -5.25
CA CYS A 195 32.70 -3.99 -4.68
C CYS A 195 33.77 -4.23 -5.73
N GLY A 196 34.88 -3.52 -5.58
CA GLY A 196 36.11 -3.66 -6.35
C GLY A 196 37.29 -4.04 -5.48
N SER A 197 38.51 -3.79 -5.98
CA SER A 197 39.76 -4.03 -5.25
C SER A 197 39.93 -3.14 -4.01
N GLY A 198 39.30 -1.97 -4.00
CA GLY A 198 39.34 -1.00 -2.88
C GLY A 198 38.25 -1.20 -1.81
N GLY A 199 37.51 -2.31 -1.84
CA GLY A 199 36.40 -2.57 -0.93
C GLY A 199 35.02 -2.44 -1.59
N CYS A 200 33.98 -2.38 -0.75
CA CYS A 200 32.59 -2.24 -1.16
C CYS A 200 32.08 -0.83 -0.87
N MET A 201 31.16 -0.34 -1.70
CA MET A 201 30.43 0.91 -1.47
C MET A 201 28.96 0.76 -1.83
N VAL A 202 28.08 1.41 -1.08
CA VAL A 202 26.66 1.52 -1.39
C VAL A 202 26.46 2.63 -2.43
N ASN A 203 25.86 2.28 -3.56
CA ASN A 203 25.59 3.20 -4.66
C ASN A 203 24.10 3.20 -5.00
N ALA A 204 23.63 4.30 -5.58
CA ALA A 204 22.24 4.46 -6.01
C ALA A 204 22.14 4.57 -7.54
N TYR A 205 21.07 4.01 -8.10
CA TYR A 205 20.81 3.90 -9.53
C TYR A 205 19.39 4.34 -9.88
N ASN A 206 19.17 4.78 -11.12
CA ASN A 206 17.87 5.21 -11.63
C ASN A 206 16.94 4.00 -11.81
N GLY A 207 16.06 3.74 -10.84
CA GLY A 207 15.21 2.55 -10.79
C GLY A 207 15.90 1.28 -10.29
N PHE A 208 15.10 0.32 -9.82
CA PHE A 208 15.59 -0.94 -9.22
C PHE A 208 16.54 -1.70 -10.15
N SER A 209 16.22 -1.74 -11.45
CA SER A 209 17.00 -2.44 -12.48
C SER A 209 17.89 -1.52 -13.32
N GLY A 210 17.94 -0.22 -13.01
CA GLY A 210 18.64 0.78 -13.82
C GLY A 210 20.15 0.55 -13.93
N SER A 211 20.75 0.90 -15.06
CA SER A 211 22.22 0.92 -15.20
C SER A 211 22.83 2.29 -14.90
N THR A 212 22.05 3.36 -14.99
CA THR A 212 22.50 4.73 -14.75
C THR A 212 22.70 4.97 -13.26
N LYS A 213 23.96 5.18 -12.86
CA LYS A 213 24.30 5.56 -11.48
C LYS A 213 23.85 7.00 -11.22
N LEU A 214 23.12 7.19 -10.12
CA LEU A 214 22.67 8.51 -9.65
C LEU A 214 23.67 9.13 -8.69
N ALA A 215 24.13 8.33 -7.71
CA ALA A 215 25.09 8.76 -6.71
C ALA A 215 26.01 7.59 -6.34
N SER A 216 27.24 7.93 -5.94
CA SER A 216 28.19 6.99 -5.37
C SER A 216 28.36 7.25 -3.89
N ASP A 217 28.79 6.24 -3.13
CA ASP A 217 29.13 6.39 -1.70
C ASP A 217 27.95 6.93 -0.85
N VAL A 218 26.77 6.36 -1.08
CA VAL A 218 25.50 6.76 -0.45
C VAL A 218 25.45 6.22 0.98
N HIS A 219 25.29 7.13 1.93
CA HIS A 219 25.24 6.83 3.36
C HIS A 219 23.90 7.20 3.98
N TYR A 220 23.18 8.16 3.40
CA TYR A 220 21.86 8.57 3.87
C TYR A 220 20.89 8.66 2.71
N ILE A 221 19.69 8.14 2.91
CA ILE A 221 18.60 8.13 1.94
C ILE A 221 17.37 8.71 2.63
N SER A 222 16.76 9.69 1.99
CA SER A 222 15.60 10.44 2.49
C SER A 222 14.67 10.80 1.35
N CYS A 223 13.45 11.25 1.67
CA CYS A 223 12.45 11.68 0.70
C CYS A 223 12.10 13.14 0.91
N ASP A 224 12.12 13.95 -0.15
CA ASP A 224 11.82 15.39 -0.14
C ASP A 224 12.77 16.25 0.72
N VAL A 225 12.76 16.06 2.05
CA VAL A 225 13.67 16.71 3.01
C VAL A 225 14.94 15.86 3.14
N CYS A 226 16.11 16.45 2.88
CA CYS A 226 17.38 15.72 2.85
C CYS A 226 17.98 15.52 4.25
N ALA A 227 18.90 14.55 4.37
CA ALA A 227 19.51 14.17 5.64
C ALA A 227 20.24 15.30 6.38
N ASN A 228 20.77 16.29 5.66
CA ASN A 228 21.41 17.47 6.25
C ASN A 228 20.43 18.43 6.92
N GLU A 229 19.12 18.26 6.70
CA GLU A 229 18.03 19.06 7.28
C GLU A 229 17.26 18.29 8.37
N LEU A 230 17.67 17.05 8.65
CA LEU A 230 17.00 16.15 9.58
C LEU A 230 17.91 15.82 10.76
N LEU A 231 17.31 15.76 11.95
CA LEU A 231 18.01 15.30 13.15
C LEU A 231 17.78 13.79 13.32
N LEU A 232 18.84 13.05 13.59
CA LEU A 232 18.73 11.62 13.89
C LEU A 232 18.32 11.43 15.35
N ASP A 233 17.18 10.77 15.57
CA ASP A 233 16.67 10.39 16.87
C ASP A 233 16.88 8.88 17.07
N ALA A 234 17.93 8.53 17.79
CA ALA A 234 18.33 7.15 18.08
C ALA A 234 17.59 6.53 19.27
N SER A 235 16.53 7.19 19.78
CA SER A 235 15.65 6.54 20.74
C SER A 235 14.95 5.33 20.10
N ASP A 236 14.47 4.44 20.96
CA ASP A 236 13.77 3.24 20.53
C ASP A 236 12.59 3.60 19.62
N ALA A 237 12.42 2.80 18.57
CA ALA A 237 11.27 2.96 17.69
C ALA A 237 9.98 2.83 18.50
N SER A 238 9.06 3.77 18.30
CA SER A 238 7.73 3.68 18.90
C SER A 238 7.11 2.34 18.55
N GLU A 239 6.50 1.69 19.55
CA GLU A 239 5.74 0.48 19.30
C GLU A 239 4.65 0.77 18.25
N PRO A 240 4.43 -0.14 17.27
CA PRO A 240 3.35 0.02 16.32
C PRO A 240 2.02 0.18 17.05
N CYS A 241 1.31 1.26 16.74
CA CYS A 241 0.02 1.54 17.31
C CYS A 241 -0.96 2.00 16.21
N VAL A 242 -2.26 1.76 16.42
CA VAL A 242 -3.30 2.29 15.52
C VAL A 242 -3.77 3.62 16.09
N PRO A 243 -3.48 4.76 15.42
CA PRO A 243 -4.11 6.00 15.80
C PRO A 243 -5.60 5.94 15.46
N SER A 244 -6.45 6.54 16.31
CA SER A 244 -7.86 6.74 15.96
C SER A 244 -7.95 7.65 14.73
N LEU A 245 -8.94 7.40 13.87
CA LEU A 245 -9.22 8.33 12.77
C LEU A 245 -9.56 9.72 13.32
N ASP A 246 -10.36 9.79 14.37
CA ASP A 246 -10.76 11.06 14.99
C ASP A 246 -9.53 11.80 15.56
N ASP A 247 -8.60 11.09 16.19
CA ASP A 247 -7.39 11.71 16.75
C ASP A 247 -6.50 12.29 15.64
N LEU A 248 -6.36 11.58 14.52
CA LEU A 248 -5.62 12.07 13.36
C LEU A 248 -6.28 13.32 12.77
N GLU A 249 -7.59 13.28 12.54
CA GLU A 249 -8.31 14.41 11.91
C GLU A 249 -8.40 15.65 12.80
N ASN A 250 -8.27 15.48 14.12
CA ASN A 250 -8.16 16.57 15.08
C ASN A 250 -6.71 17.05 15.28
N SER A 251 -5.71 16.36 14.73
CA SER A 251 -4.30 16.73 14.83
C SER A 251 -3.83 17.61 13.67
N GLU A 252 -2.70 18.30 13.86
CA GLU A 252 -2.11 19.09 12.80
C GLU A 252 -1.41 18.18 11.77
N PRO A 253 -1.77 18.27 10.47
CA PRO A 253 -1.09 17.49 9.46
C PRO A 253 0.34 17.99 9.26
N VAL A 254 1.26 17.07 8.96
CA VAL A 254 2.70 17.33 8.77
C VAL A 254 2.94 18.28 7.59
N LEU A 255 2.07 18.20 6.58
CA LEU A 255 2.01 19.08 5.42
C LEU A 255 0.54 19.44 5.16
N PRO A 256 0.23 20.61 4.58
CA PRO A 256 -1.14 20.96 4.23
C PRO A 256 -1.83 19.85 3.43
N CYS A 257 -2.99 19.39 3.89
CA CYS A 257 -3.76 18.39 3.16
C CYS A 257 -4.21 18.99 1.80
N PRO A 258 -4.09 18.25 0.68
CA PRO A 258 -4.69 18.67 -0.57
C PRO A 258 -6.22 18.83 -0.42
N PRO A 259 -6.85 19.74 -1.19
CA PRO A 259 -8.30 19.86 -1.17
C PRO A 259 -8.94 18.55 -1.66
N LEU A 260 -10.05 18.16 -1.02
CA LEU A 260 -10.87 17.04 -1.48
C LEU A 260 -11.45 17.37 -2.86
N LYS A 261 -11.41 16.42 -3.81
CA LYS A 261 -11.89 16.63 -5.18
C LYS A 261 -13.38 16.28 -5.33
N GLY A 262 -13.97 15.61 -4.34
CA GLY A 262 -15.35 15.15 -4.38
C GLY A 262 -15.90 14.71 -3.02
N LYS A 263 -17.05 14.03 -3.04
CA LYS A 263 -17.71 13.50 -1.84
C LYS A 263 -16.95 12.28 -1.33
N VAL A 264 -16.37 12.39 -0.14
CA VAL A 264 -15.67 11.28 0.54
C VAL A 264 -16.69 10.25 1.03
N VAL A 265 -16.42 8.98 0.74
CA VAL A 265 -17.27 7.82 1.13
C VAL A 265 -16.55 6.84 2.04
N ASN A 266 -15.23 6.74 1.90
CA ASN A 266 -14.41 5.85 2.69
C ASN A 266 -13.12 6.56 3.09
N LYS A 267 -12.58 6.22 4.25
CA LYS A 267 -11.26 6.66 4.71
C LYS A 267 -10.45 5.44 5.12
N LEU A 268 -9.16 5.46 4.80
CA LEU A 268 -8.19 4.44 5.21
C LEU A 268 -7.12 5.09 6.07
N VAL A 269 -6.94 4.58 7.29
CA VAL A 269 -5.81 4.95 8.14
C VAL A 269 -4.63 4.03 7.87
N VAL A 270 -3.46 4.60 7.61
CA VAL A 270 -2.24 3.84 7.31
C VAL A 270 -1.13 4.26 8.27
N ASP A 271 -0.57 3.29 8.98
CA ASP A 271 0.59 3.50 9.86
C ASP A 271 1.86 3.80 9.07
N TYR A 272 2.59 4.83 9.49
CA TYR A 272 3.87 5.22 8.88
C TYR A 272 4.97 4.18 9.03
N THR A 273 4.89 3.34 10.07
CA THR A 273 5.93 2.36 10.40
C THR A 273 5.93 1.15 9.45
N ILE A 274 4.91 0.99 8.61
CA ILE A 274 4.86 -0.07 7.58
C ILE A 274 6.07 0.10 6.64
N PRO A 275 6.96 -0.90 6.56
CA PRO A 275 8.15 -0.82 5.70
C PRO A 275 7.83 -0.58 4.23
N PHE A 276 6.81 -1.29 3.73
CA PHE A 276 6.34 -1.18 2.36
C PHE A 276 4.89 -0.69 2.32
N TYR A 277 4.71 0.58 1.98
CA TYR A 277 3.43 1.18 1.63
C TYR A 277 3.61 2.11 0.43
N TYR A 278 2.98 1.74 -0.69
CA TYR A 278 3.01 2.49 -1.94
C TYR A 278 1.59 2.91 -2.36
N SER A 279 1.43 4.12 -2.88
CA SER A 279 0.14 4.64 -3.29
C SER A 279 0.22 5.35 -4.64
N MET A 280 -0.65 4.97 -5.59
CA MET A 280 -0.99 5.78 -6.76
C MET A 280 -2.42 6.27 -6.62
N LEU A 281 -2.59 7.58 -6.44
CA LEU A 281 -3.90 8.18 -6.12
C LEU A 281 -4.32 9.13 -7.24
N SER A 282 -5.32 8.72 -8.00
CA SER A 282 -5.98 9.51 -9.04
C SER A 282 -7.24 10.22 -8.52
N GLN A 283 -8.06 9.50 -7.74
CA GLN A 283 -9.39 9.91 -7.26
C GLN A 283 -9.45 10.04 -5.73
N ALA A 284 -8.45 9.52 -5.03
CA ALA A 284 -8.31 9.69 -3.58
C ALA A 284 -7.40 10.87 -3.23
N THR A 285 -7.57 11.37 -2.02
CA THR A 285 -6.72 12.40 -1.42
C THR A 285 -6.03 11.83 -0.19
N ARG A 286 -4.71 12.03 -0.10
CA ARG A 286 -3.91 11.61 1.06
C ARG A 286 -3.56 12.83 1.90
N CYS A 287 -3.85 12.76 3.19
CA CYS A 287 -3.29 13.69 4.17
C CYS A 287 -2.36 12.95 5.13
N ARG A 288 -1.28 13.63 5.50
CA ARG A 288 -0.16 13.07 6.25
C ARG A 288 -0.10 13.67 7.64
N TYR A 289 -0.05 12.81 8.65
CA TYR A 289 0.03 13.16 10.07
C TYR A 289 1.28 12.53 10.69
N PRO A 290 1.69 12.96 11.90
CA PRO A 290 2.87 12.41 12.56
C PRO A 290 2.80 10.89 12.81
N GLN A 291 1.61 10.35 13.07
CA GLN A 291 1.39 8.94 13.39
C GLN A 291 0.94 8.08 12.19
N GLY A 292 0.43 8.69 11.12
CA GLY A 292 -0.12 7.93 10.00
C GLY A 292 -0.58 8.79 8.82
N ASP A 293 -0.95 8.14 7.73
CA ASP A 293 -1.70 8.75 6.64
C ASP A 293 -3.19 8.49 6.80
N VAL A 294 -4.00 9.46 6.41
CA VAL A 294 -5.42 9.27 6.11
C VAL A 294 -5.62 9.41 4.61
N ILE A 295 -6.11 8.36 3.97
CA ILE A 295 -6.47 8.35 2.56
C ILE A 295 -7.99 8.44 2.46
N SER A 296 -8.48 9.56 1.96
CA SER A 296 -9.91 9.80 1.70
C SER A 296 -10.26 9.39 0.27
N PHE A 297 -11.13 8.41 0.12
CA PHE A 297 -11.62 7.92 -1.16
C PHE A 297 -12.97 8.54 -1.50
N GLU A 298 -13.10 8.96 -2.75
CA GLU A 298 -14.30 9.63 -3.26
C GLU A 298 -15.34 8.63 -3.76
N HIS A 299 -16.60 9.08 -3.77
CA HIS A 299 -17.71 8.32 -4.35
C HIS A 299 -17.45 8.06 -5.84
N LEU A 300 -17.73 6.83 -6.27
CA LEU A 300 -17.76 6.45 -7.68
C LEU A 300 -19.19 6.10 -8.04
N ASP A 301 -19.68 6.60 -9.18
CA ASP A 301 -21.04 6.31 -9.64
C ASP A 301 -21.25 4.80 -9.82
N THR A 302 -20.24 4.12 -10.38
CA THR A 302 -20.18 2.65 -10.43
C THR A 302 -18.72 2.16 -10.50
N GLY A 303 -18.48 0.93 -10.04
CA GLY A 303 -17.23 0.22 -10.27
C GLY A 303 -16.19 0.40 -9.18
N SER A 304 -14.92 0.30 -9.55
CA SER A 304 -13.78 0.33 -8.62
C SER A 304 -12.79 1.42 -8.98
N SER A 305 -12.18 2.03 -7.97
CA SER A 305 -11.19 3.10 -8.16
C SER A 305 -9.99 2.57 -8.94
N LYS A 306 -9.40 3.44 -9.76
CA LYS A 306 -8.05 3.20 -10.29
C LYS A 306 -6.96 3.42 -9.24
N ASP A 307 -7.34 4.02 -8.11
CA ASP A 307 -6.45 4.21 -6.97
C ASP A 307 -5.94 2.88 -6.47
N LEU A 308 -4.65 2.88 -6.16
CA LEU A 308 -3.93 1.70 -5.76
C LEU A 308 -3.14 2.04 -4.51
N VAL A 309 -3.39 1.28 -3.44
CA VAL A 309 -2.66 1.39 -2.18
C VAL A 309 -2.12 0.00 -1.86
N ARG A 310 -0.82 -0.22 -2.08
CA ARG A 310 -0.14 -1.52 -1.90
C ARG A 310 0.59 -1.60 -0.58
N PHE A 311 0.52 -2.78 0.04
CA PHE A 311 1.09 -3.07 1.34
C PHE A 311 1.81 -4.42 1.33
N SER A 312 2.74 -4.61 2.25
CA SER A 312 3.29 -5.93 2.61
C SER A 312 3.33 -6.11 4.13
N GLN A 313 3.30 -7.37 4.58
CA GLN A 313 3.44 -7.78 5.99
C GLN A 313 2.70 -6.87 6.98
N SER A 314 1.37 -6.85 6.88
CA SER A 314 0.54 -5.86 7.58
C SER A 314 -0.50 -6.50 8.48
N CYS A 315 -0.93 -5.75 9.49
CA CYS A 315 -2.12 -6.02 10.28
C CYS A 315 -3.27 -5.13 9.78
N ILE A 316 -4.41 -5.74 9.42
CA ILE A 316 -5.55 -5.10 8.77
C ILE A 316 -6.71 -5.07 9.76
N ARG A 317 -7.36 -3.91 9.91
CA ARG A 317 -8.57 -3.76 10.73
C ARG A 317 -9.77 -3.49 9.83
N THR A 318 -10.90 -4.11 10.13
CA THR A 318 -12.19 -3.84 9.47
C THR A 318 -13.05 -2.87 10.29
N ALA A 319 -14.10 -2.34 9.66
CA ALA A 319 -15.10 -1.49 10.32
C ALA A 319 -15.83 -2.19 11.48
N SER A 320 -15.93 -3.52 11.45
CA SER A 320 -16.49 -4.34 12.56
C SER A 320 -15.54 -4.41 13.77
N GLY A 321 -14.30 -3.94 13.65
CA GLY A 321 -13.28 -4.04 14.68
C GLY A 321 -12.50 -5.36 14.67
N GLU A 322 -12.71 -6.21 13.65
CA GLU A 322 -11.94 -7.44 13.48
C GLU A 322 -10.55 -7.15 12.90
N TYR A 323 -9.58 -7.99 13.29
CA TYR A 323 -8.19 -7.87 12.88
C TYR A 323 -7.75 -9.10 12.09
N TYR A 324 -6.89 -8.85 11.10
CA TYR A 324 -6.32 -9.86 10.22
C TYR A 324 -4.82 -9.62 10.03
N THR A 325 -4.05 -10.68 9.87
CA THR A 325 -2.65 -10.62 9.43
C THR A 325 -2.53 -10.95 7.95
N PHE A 326 -1.71 -10.21 7.23
CA PHE A 326 -1.34 -10.55 5.86
C PHE A 326 0.04 -11.21 5.80
N HIS A 327 0.09 -12.38 5.16
CA HIS A 327 1.32 -13.09 4.82
C HIS A 327 1.40 -13.27 3.30
N GLY A 328 2.44 -12.75 2.67
CA GLY A 328 2.62 -12.81 1.21
C GLY A 328 3.51 -11.69 0.70
N HIS A 329 3.58 -11.54 -0.63
CA HIS A 329 4.36 -10.47 -1.24
C HIS A 329 3.69 -9.11 -1.06
N THR A 330 2.51 -8.93 -1.64
CA THR A 330 1.72 -7.71 -1.49
C THR A 330 0.22 -7.98 -1.51
N PHE A 331 -0.54 -7.07 -0.94
CA PHE A 331 -1.96 -6.90 -1.26
C PHE A 331 -2.21 -5.43 -1.57
N ARG A 332 -3.33 -5.13 -2.20
CA ARG A 332 -3.78 -3.76 -2.45
C ARG A 332 -5.15 -3.50 -1.83
N ILE A 333 -5.38 -2.27 -1.40
CA ILE A 333 -6.71 -1.77 -1.06
C ILE A 333 -7.29 -1.04 -2.28
N VAL A 334 -8.55 -1.34 -2.59
CA VAL A 334 -9.32 -0.73 -3.68
C VAL A 334 -10.65 -0.21 -3.12
N ASN A 335 -11.06 0.99 -3.52
CA ASN A 335 -12.40 1.50 -3.25
C ASN A 335 -13.37 0.96 -4.29
N ASN A 336 -14.40 0.23 -3.85
CA ASN A 336 -15.36 -0.43 -4.74
C ASN A 336 -16.78 0.01 -4.40
N CYS A 337 -17.52 0.54 -5.39
CA CYS A 337 -18.86 1.11 -5.26
C CYS A 337 -19.89 0.39 -6.16
N PRO A 338 -20.25 -0.87 -5.87
CA PRO A 338 -21.35 -1.53 -6.55
C PRO A 338 -22.68 -0.85 -6.20
N GLU A 339 -23.43 -0.42 -7.22
CA GLU A 339 -24.77 0.16 -7.03
C GLU A 339 -24.78 1.36 -6.05
N GLY A 340 -23.70 2.15 -6.03
CA GLY A 340 -23.54 3.32 -5.16
C GLY A 340 -23.20 3.01 -3.69
N LYS A 341 -23.09 1.74 -3.28
CA LYS A 341 -22.63 1.36 -1.94
C LYS A 341 -21.12 1.11 -1.96
N CYS A 342 -20.34 2.02 -1.40
CA CYS A 342 -18.89 1.96 -1.44
C CYS A 342 -18.30 1.21 -0.23
N SER A 343 -17.26 0.41 -0.48
CA SER A 343 -16.44 -0.24 0.57
C SER A 343 -14.97 -0.31 0.14
N LEU A 344 -14.06 -0.36 1.12
CA LEU A 344 -12.65 -0.67 0.87
C LEU A 344 -12.42 -2.17 0.92
N VAL A 345 -11.85 -2.71 -0.15
CA VAL A 345 -11.67 -4.14 -0.36
C VAL A 345 -10.19 -4.47 -0.44
N ALA A 346 -9.74 -5.49 0.30
CA ALA A 346 -8.40 -6.03 0.19
C ALA A 346 -8.30 -7.06 -0.94
N VAL A 347 -7.38 -6.82 -1.86
CA VAL A 347 -7.11 -7.68 -3.01
C VAL A 347 -5.69 -8.22 -2.89
N ILE A 348 -5.55 -9.51 -2.60
CA ILE A 348 -4.25 -10.18 -2.49
C ILE A 348 -3.56 -10.23 -3.85
N GLN A 349 -2.24 -10.07 -3.87
CA GLN A 349 -1.41 -10.25 -5.06
C GLN A 349 -0.36 -11.33 -4.78
N GLN A 350 -0.10 -12.19 -5.78
CA GLN A 350 1.01 -13.14 -5.79
C GLN A 350 1.10 -14.04 -4.54
N ASN A 351 0.22 -15.06 -4.46
CA ASN A 351 0.27 -16.15 -3.45
C ASN A 351 0.25 -15.68 -1.99
N GLY A 352 -0.51 -14.63 -1.67
CA GLY A 352 -0.71 -14.19 -0.29
C GLY A 352 -1.92 -14.81 0.41
N ILE A 353 -1.98 -14.60 1.72
CA ILE A 353 -3.04 -15.07 2.61
C ILE A 353 -3.33 -13.97 3.64
N ILE A 354 -4.61 -13.68 3.86
CA ILE A 354 -5.11 -12.82 4.94
C ILE A 354 -5.79 -13.74 5.97
N THR A 355 -5.22 -13.84 7.17
CA THR A 355 -5.67 -14.75 8.23
C THR A 355 -6.29 -13.94 9.36
N PRO A 356 -7.46 -14.32 9.89
CA PRO A 356 -8.05 -13.61 11.02
C PRO A 356 -7.23 -13.85 12.29
N VAL A 357 -7.12 -12.82 13.14
CA VAL A 357 -6.46 -12.94 14.44
C VAL A 357 -7.32 -13.73 15.44
N ASN A 358 -8.62 -13.46 15.49
CA ASN A 358 -9.55 -14.03 16.47
C ASN A 358 -10.69 -14.81 15.80
N GLY A 359 -10.35 -15.91 15.13
CA GLY A 359 -11.33 -16.73 14.40
C GLY A 359 -11.99 -15.98 13.23
N GLY A 360 -12.70 -16.70 12.38
CA GLY A 360 -13.33 -16.14 11.18
C GLY A 360 -12.79 -16.72 9.89
N HIS A 361 -13.01 -16.00 8.79
CA HIS A 361 -12.67 -16.50 7.45
C HIS A 361 -11.24 -16.12 7.04
N THR A 362 -10.50 -17.09 6.49
CA THR A 362 -9.19 -16.87 5.88
C THR A 362 -9.37 -16.62 4.39
N TYR A 363 -8.76 -15.54 3.89
CA TYR A 363 -8.79 -15.18 2.47
C TYR A 363 -7.46 -15.54 1.82
N THR A 364 -7.50 -16.10 0.62
CA THR A 364 -6.30 -16.53 -0.12
C THR A 364 -6.32 -15.97 -1.52
N TYR A 365 -5.13 -15.82 -2.12
CA TYR A 365 -5.00 -15.42 -3.52
C TYR A 365 -5.86 -16.30 -4.46
N ASP A 366 -5.77 -17.62 -4.32
CA ASP A 366 -6.53 -18.55 -5.16
C ASP A 366 -8.05 -18.47 -4.89
N GLY A 367 -8.45 -18.14 -3.66
CA GLY A 367 -9.84 -17.92 -3.28
C GLY A 367 -10.48 -16.70 -3.96
N GLN A 368 -9.69 -15.82 -4.56
CA GLN A 368 -10.18 -14.67 -5.34
C GLN A 368 -10.56 -15.04 -6.77
N GLY A 369 -10.35 -16.29 -7.19
CA GLY A 369 -10.57 -16.76 -8.55
C GLY A 369 -9.34 -16.55 -9.45
N PRO A 370 -9.35 -17.13 -10.66
CA PRO A 370 -8.20 -17.04 -11.57
C PRO A 370 -7.99 -15.59 -12.05
N PRO A 371 -6.75 -15.15 -12.31
CA PRO A 371 -6.47 -13.80 -12.78
C PRO A 371 -7.22 -13.39 -14.05
N ALA A 372 -7.53 -14.36 -14.92
CA ALA A 372 -8.28 -14.14 -16.15
C ALA A 372 -9.80 -13.93 -15.93
N SER A 373 -10.31 -14.32 -14.76
CA SER A 373 -11.72 -14.25 -14.41
C SER A 373 -11.88 -14.16 -12.89
N PRO A 374 -11.41 -13.06 -12.26
CA PRO A 374 -11.48 -12.91 -10.82
C PRO A 374 -12.94 -12.88 -10.38
N HIS A 375 -13.21 -13.31 -9.15
CA HIS A 375 -14.50 -13.09 -8.54
C HIS A 375 -14.81 -11.59 -8.46
N TRP A 376 -16.10 -11.28 -8.57
CA TRP A 376 -16.60 -9.93 -8.31
C TRP A 376 -16.28 -9.51 -6.88
N PHE A 377 -15.89 -8.25 -6.68
CA PHE A 377 -15.49 -7.74 -5.36
C PHE A 377 -16.61 -7.81 -4.30
N GLN A 378 -17.86 -7.97 -4.72
CA GLN A 378 -19.02 -8.23 -3.85
C GLN A 378 -18.98 -9.63 -3.19
N ASN A 379 -18.12 -10.55 -3.65
CA ASN A 379 -18.00 -11.86 -3.04
C ASN A 379 -17.24 -11.77 -1.70
N GLU A 380 -17.99 -11.64 -0.60
CA GLU A 380 -17.50 -11.55 0.78
C GLU A 380 -16.71 -12.78 1.26
N LYS A 381 -16.79 -13.91 0.54
CA LYS A 381 -15.96 -15.09 0.80
C LYS A 381 -14.62 -15.05 0.06
N ALA A 382 -14.55 -14.29 -1.03
CA ALA A 382 -13.33 -14.16 -1.83
C ALA A 382 -12.46 -12.99 -1.36
N PHE A 383 -13.07 -11.91 -0.86
CA PHE A 383 -12.35 -10.69 -0.49
C PHE A 383 -12.72 -10.21 0.91
N LEU A 384 -11.72 -9.73 1.64
CA LEU A 384 -11.93 -8.99 2.88
C LEU A 384 -12.46 -7.59 2.56
N GLN A 385 -13.63 -7.25 3.10
CA GLN A 385 -14.31 -5.98 2.86
C GLN A 385 -14.24 -5.04 4.09
N ASN A 386 -14.67 -3.79 3.88
CA ASN A 386 -14.80 -2.76 4.91
C ASN A 386 -13.50 -2.53 5.69
N VAL A 387 -12.37 -2.54 5.00
CA VAL A 387 -11.06 -2.23 5.60
C VAL A 387 -11.05 -0.76 6.03
N VAL A 388 -10.65 -0.47 7.27
CA VAL A 388 -10.58 0.91 7.80
C VAL A 388 -9.17 1.31 8.20
N SER A 389 -8.29 0.36 8.54
CA SER A 389 -6.89 0.67 8.79
C SER A 389 -5.95 -0.45 8.40
N VAL A 390 -4.72 -0.08 8.04
CA VAL A 390 -3.60 -1.00 7.82
C VAL A 390 -2.42 -0.53 8.65
N THR A 391 -1.82 -1.44 9.40
CA THR A 391 -0.68 -1.19 10.30
C THR A 391 0.42 -2.20 10.13
N ARG A 392 1.57 -1.98 10.77
CA ARG A 392 2.70 -2.89 10.70
C ARG A 392 2.37 -4.24 11.37
N GLY A 393 2.60 -5.36 10.67
CA GLY A 393 2.25 -6.71 11.14
C GLY A 393 3.43 -7.68 11.35
N ASP A 394 4.64 -7.31 10.93
CA ASP A 394 5.85 -8.17 10.97
C ASP A 394 6.41 -8.42 12.37
N THR A 395 5.97 -7.69 13.40
CA THR A 395 6.45 -7.82 14.78
C THR A 395 5.63 -8.82 15.62
N GLY A 396 4.65 -9.51 15.03
CA GLY A 396 3.70 -10.36 15.76
C GLY A 396 2.66 -9.57 16.57
N SER A 397 2.67 -8.24 16.46
CA SER A 397 1.83 -7.31 17.23
C SER A 397 0.46 -7.08 16.60
N CYS A 398 -0.25 -8.14 16.20
CA CYS A 398 -1.61 -8.03 15.63
C CYS A 398 -2.61 -8.72 16.60
N PRO A 399 -3.57 -7.99 17.20
CA PRO A 399 -3.88 -6.58 16.98
C PRO A 399 -2.79 -5.65 17.56
N PRO A 400 -2.53 -4.50 16.91
CA PRO A 400 -1.63 -3.48 17.44
C PRO A 400 -2.25 -2.84 18.69
N LYS A 401 -1.39 -2.28 19.54
CA LYS A 401 -1.84 -1.48 20.68
C LYS A 401 -2.55 -0.22 20.15
N LEU A 402 -3.50 0.29 20.92
CA LEU A 402 -4.05 1.63 20.65
C LEU A 402 -2.96 2.65 20.95
N CYS A 403 -2.83 3.67 20.10
CA CYS A 403 -1.91 4.76 20.42
C CYS A 403 -2.38 5.44 21.71
N GLU A 404 -1.45 5.71 22.62
CA GLU A 404 -1.74 6.60 23.73
C GLU A 404 -2.07 7.99 23.16
N ASP A 405 -3.04 8.65 23.77
CA ASP A 405 -3.47 9.98 23.39
C ASP A 405 -2.25 10.93 23.38
N PRO A 406 -1.85 11.47 22.21
CA PRO A 406 -0.65 12.28 22.10
C PRO A 406 -0.73 13.54 22.97
N SER A 407 -1.93 14.02 23.32
CA SER A 407 -2.12 15.14 24.24
C SER A 407 -1.68 14.85 25.68
N LYS A 408 -1.54 13.56 26.03
CA LYS A 408 -1.02 13.13 27.34
C LYS A 408 0.50 13.00 27.38
N ASN A 409 1.14 12.94 26.21
CA ASN A 409 2.58 12.74 26.06
C ASN A 409 3.31 13.96 25.48
N THR A 410 2.61 15.08 25.23
CA THR A 410 3.24 16.37 24.96
C THR A 410 3.89 16.91 26.22
N CYS A 411 5.20 16.69 26.31
CA CYS A 411 6.13 17.45 27.11
C CYS A 411 6.36 18.83 26.48
#